data_AF-A0ABD2NHT3-F1
#
_entry.id   AF-A0ABD2NHT3-F1
#
_cell.length_a   1.000
_cell.length_b   1.000
_cell.length_c   1.000
_cell.angle_alpha   90.00
_cell.angle_beta   90.00
_cell.angle_gamma   90.00
#
_symmetry.space_group_name_H-M   'P 1'
#
loop_
_entity.id
_entity.type
_entity.pdbx_description
1 polymer ?
#
loop_
_entity_poly.entity_id
_entity_poly.type
_entity_poly.pdbx_seq_one_letter_code
_entity_poly.pdbx_strand_id
1 'polypeptide(L)'
;MSEFLSKYGIFFDEVDRVCILEPEIAKQTNDLKEECRIYTEKIEEFQRIGTKFISMVDQLGKEVENEKIKAIGARNILQSMEKEKENHHQQLQALITEKSMELERLKIQLTSLQKTEMEQMDLINQLTHY
;
A
#
# COMPACT_ATOMS: atom_id res chain seq x y z
N MET A 1 -80.19 -5.14 16.01
CA MET A 1 -80.33 -4.96 14.55
C MET A 1 -79.00 -5.20 13.83
N SER A 2 -77.88 -4.61 14.30
CA SER A 2 -76.54 -4.90 13.73
C SER A 2 -76.15 -6.37 13.84
N GLU A 3 -76.49 -7.04 14.93
CA GLU A 3 -76.19 -8.47 15.17
C GLU A 3 -76.95 -9.45 14.25
N PHE A 4 -78.09 -9.01 13.70
CA PHE A 4 -78.85 -9.79 12.71
C PHE A 4 -78.26 -9.63 11.31
N LEU A 5 -77.74 -8.43 11.00
CA LEU A 5 -77.12 -8.08 9.72
C LEU A 5 -75.70 -8.68 9.61
N SER A 6 -74.95 -8.76 10.71
CA SER A 6 -73.66 -9.45 10.75
C SER A 6 -73.78 -10.95 10.45
N LYS A 7 -74.90 -11.58 10.81
CA LYS A 7 -75.22 -12.98 10.45
C LYS A 7 -75.41 -13.19 8.93
N TYR A 8 -75.72 -12.13 8.19
CA TYR A 8 -75.80 -12.11 6.71
C TYR A 8 -74.53 -11.52 6.06
N GLY A 9 -73.47 -11.28 6.83
CA GLY A 9 -72.20 -10.72 6.33
C GLY A 9 -72.27 -9.23 6.00
N ILE A 10 -73.21 -8.50 6.60
CA ILE A 10 -73.39 -7.05 6.41
C ILE A 10 -72.93 -6.32 7.67
N PHE A 11 -71.88 -5.52 7.52
CA PHE A 11 -71.26 -4.71 8.55
C PHE A 11 -71.42 -3.22 8.22
N PHE A 12 -71.22 -2.34 9.21
CA PHE A 12 -71.17 -0.90 9.02
C PHE A 12 -69.77 -0.40 9.38
N ASP A 13 -69.17 0.45 8.55
CA ASP A 13 -67.86 1.05 8.84
C ASP A 13 -67.96 2.19 9.87
N GLU A 14 -66.81 2.78 10.22
CA GLU A 14 -66.69 3.92 11.15
C GLU A 14 -67.47 5.19 10.71
N VAL A 15 -68.10 5.18 9.52
CA VAL A 15 -68.87 6.28 8.91
C VAL A 15 -70.29 5.82 8.51
N ASP A 16 -70.81 4.74 9.13
CA ASP A 16 -72.13 4.16 8.89
C ASP A 16 -72.39 3.69 7.45
N ARG A 17 -71.35 3.36 6.68
CA ARG A 17 -71.51 2.80 5.33
C ARG A 17 -71.59 1.29 5.37
N VAL A 18 -72.51 0.75 4.57
CA VAL A 18 -72.71 -0.71 4.43
C VAL A 18 -71.47 -1.34 3.79
N CYS A 19 -70.83 -2.25 4.53
CA CYS A 19 -69.65 -3.00 4.13
C CYS A 19 -69.92 -4.50 4.21
N ILE A 20 -69.35 -5.26 3.27
CA ILE A 20 -69.47 -6.73 3.24
C ILE A 20 -68.29 -7.38 4.00
N LEU A 21 -67.21 -6.61 4.21
CA LEU A 21 -66.05 -7.01 4.98
C LEU A 21 -66.12 -6.36 6.37
N GLU A 22 -65.77 -7.13 7.39
CA GLU A 22 -65.70 -6.61 8.76
C GLU A 22 -64.69 -5.45 8.84
N PRO A 23 -65.09 -4.26 9.35
CA PRO A 23 -64.24 -3.07 9.35
C PRO A 23 -62.88 -3.26 10.04
N GLU A 24 -62.85 -4.08 11.10
CA GLU A 24 -61.62 -4.41 11.82
C GLU A 24 -60.66 -5.24 10.95
N ILE A 25 -61.17 -6.25 10.24
CA ILE A 25 -60.40 -7.07 9.28
C ILE A 25 -59.90 -6.21 8.12
N ALA A 26 -60.74 -5.29 7.62
CA ALA A 26 -60.36 -4.37 6.55
C ALA A 26 -59.21 -3.43 6.97
N LYS A 27 -59.26 -2.92 8.21
CA LYS A 27 -58.22 -2.07 8.80
C LYS A 27 -56.92 -2.83 8.99
N GLN A 28 -56.97 -4.00 9.65
CA GLN A 28 -55.80 -4.86 9.84
C GLN A 28 -55.15 -5.28 8.52
N THR A 29 -55.94 -5.56 7.48
CA THR A 29 -55.41 -5.89 6.14
C THR A 29 -54.71 -4.71 5.48
N ASN A 30 -55.24 -3.50 5.64
CA ASN A 30 -54.60 -2.28 5.12
C ASN A 30 -53.33 -1.91 5.89
N ASP A 31 -53.35 -2.04 7.22
CA ASP A 31 -52.17 -1.80 8.07
C ASP A 31 -51.06 -2.79 7.71
N LEU A 32 -51.39 -4.09 7.56
CA LEU A 32 -50.44 -5.12 7.12
C LEU A 32 -49.85 -4.82 5.73
N LYS A 33 -50.69 -4.35 4.79
CA LYS A 33 -50.24 -3.95 3.45
C LYS A 33 -49.24 -2.80 3.52
N GLU A 34 -49.48 -1.80 4.35
CA GLU A 34 -48.59 -0.67 4.51
C GLU A 34 -47.28 -1.06 5.21
N GLU A 35 -47.34 -1.90 6.25
CA GLU A 35 -46.14 -2.44 6.90
C GLU A 35 -45.29 -3.26 5.93
N CYS A 36 -45.93 -4.08 5.08
CA CYS A 36 -45.24 -4.84 4.04
C CYS A 36 -44.56 -3.93 3.00
N ARG A 37 -45.19 -2.80 2.65
CA ARG A 37 -44.60 -1.79 1.77
C ARG A 37 -43.35 -1.17 2.40
N ILE A 38 -43.47 -0.70 3.65
CA ILE A 38 -42.36 -0.11 4.41
C ILE A 38 -41.22 -1.13 4.59
N TYR A 39 -41.55 -2.38 4.87
CA TYR A 39 -40.55 -3.44 5.00
C TYR A 39 -39.79 -3.66 3.69
N THR A 40 -40.49 -3.69 2.56
CA THR A 40 -39.87 -3.85 1.24
C THR A 40 -38.94 -2.67 0.94
N GLU A 41 -39.38 -1.43 1.17
CA GLU A 41 -38.55 -0.23 0.99
C GLU A 41 -37.27 -0.27 1.86
N LYS A 42 -37.39 -0.71 3.12
CA LYS A 42 -36.24 -0.86 4.02
C LYS A 42 -35.27 -1.95 3.57
N ILE A 43 -35.76 -3.06 3.05
CA ILE A 43 -34.92 -4.14 2.52
C ILE A 43 -34.18 -3.70 1.26
N GLU A 44 -34.82 -2.96 0.37
CA GLU A 44 -34.18 -2.39 -0.82
C GLU A 44 -33.07 -1.40 -0.42
N GLU A 45 -33.33 -0.53 0.56
CA GLU A 45 -32.30 0.38 1.08
C GLU A 45 -31.13 -0.39 1.72
N PHE A 46 -31.42 -1.42 2.51
CA PHE A 46 -30.38 -2.26 3.11
C PHE A 46 -29.51 -2.93 2.06
N GLN A 47 -30.12 -3.49 1.01
CA GLN A 47 -29.40 -4.10 -0.12
C GLN A 47 -28.52 -3.07 -0.84
N ARG A 48 -29.01 -1.85 -1.06
CA ARG A 48 -28.24 -0.75 -1.65
C ARG A 48 -27.03 -0.40 -0.79
N ILE A 49 -27.20 -0.27 0.52
CA ILE A 49 -26.11 0.03 1.46
C ILE A 49 -25.09 -1.11 1.48
N GLY A 50 -25.56 -2.36 1.55
CA GLY A 50 -24.70 -3.55 1.54
C GLY A 50 -23.85 -3.63 0.26
N THR A 51 -24.46 -3.39 -0.90
CA THR A 51 -23.75 -3.36 -2.19
C THR A 51 -22.69 -2.25 -2.23
N LYS A 52 -23.04 -1.05 -1.76
CA LYS A 52 -22.09 0.06 -1.66
C LYS A 52 -20.94 -0.27 -0.71
N PHE A 53 -21.22 -0.89 0.43
CA PHE A 53 -20.21 -1.29 1.40
C PHE A 53 -19.23 -2.31 0.80
N ILE A 54 -19.73 -3.35 0.12
CA ILE A 54 -18.89 -4.33 -0.58
C ILE A 54 -17.98 -3.63 -1.59
N SER A 55 -18.52 -2.73 -2.41
CA SER A 55 -17.73 -1.97 -3.38
C SER A 55 -16.64 -1.10 -2.72
N MET A 56 -16.94 -0.49 -1.58
CA MET A 56 -15.95 0.32 -0.85
C MET A 56 -14.83 -0.55 -0.27
N VAL A 57 -15.17 -1.71 0.29
CA VAL A 57 -14.18 -2.66 0.81
C VAL A 57 -13.30 -3.20 -0.30
N ASP A 58 -13.87 -3.53 -1.46
CA ASP A 58 -13.10 -4.00 -2.63
C ASP A 58 -12.14 -2.92 -3.15
N GLN A 59 -12.58 -1.65 -3.19
CA GLN A 59 -11.72 -0.54 -3.59
C GLN A 59 -10.59 -0.33 -2.58
N LEU A 60 -10.90 -0.33 -1.29
CA LEU A 60 -9.89 -0.22 -0.24
C LEU A 60 -8.86 -1.35 -0.31
N GLY A 61 -9.30 -2.58 -0.58
CA GLY A 61 -8.40 -3.72 -0.77
C GLY A 61 -7.42 -3.51 -1.93
N LYS A 62 -7.89 -2.95 -3.05
CA LYS A 62 -7.03 -2.63 -4.21
C LYS A 62 -6.03 -1.51 -3.89
N GLU A 63 -6.45 -0.48 -3.17
CA GLU A 63 -5.57 0.62 -2.77
C GLU A 63 -4.48 0.14 -1.81
N VAL A 64 -4.83 -0.70 -0.83
CA VAL A 64 -3.87 -1.31 0.11
C VAL A 64 -2.84 -2.16 -0.62
N GLU A 65 -3.26 -3.00 -1.58
CA GLU A 65 -2.30 -3.84 -2.31
C GLU A 65 -1.38 -3.00 -3.21
N ASN A 66 -1.89 -1.91 -3.80
CA ASN A 66 -1.06 -0.99 -4.58
C ASN A 66 0.02 -0.31 -3.71
N GLU A 67 -0.36 0.21 -2.54
CA GLU A 67 0.61 0.82 -1.61
C GLU A 67 1.61 -0.22 -1.06
N LYS A 68 1.17 -1.45 -0.82
CA LYS A 68 2.07 -2.55 -0.44
C LYS A 68 3.12 -2.83 -1.51
N ILE A 69 2.73 -2.87 -2.80
CA ILE A 69 3.68 -3.06 -3.91
C ILE A 69 4.68 -1.91 -3.96
N LYS A 70 4.23 -0.65 -3.83
CA LYS A 70 5.11 0.53 -3.82
C LYS A 70 6.10 0.48 -2.65
N ALA A 71 5.64 0.12 -1.46
CA ALA A 71 6.49 0.00 -0.27
C ALA A 71 7.56 -1.09 -0.44
N ILE A 72 7.21 -2.24 -1.01
CA ILE A 72 8.16 -3.31 -1.34
C ILE A 72 9.17 -2.81 -2.38
N GLY A 73 8.71 -2.11 -3.42
CA GLY A 73 9.58 -1.52 -4.43
C GLY A 73 10.60 -0.55 -3.84
N ALA A 74 10.15 0.39 -3.01
CA ALA A 74 11.02 1.35 -2.33
C ALA A 74 12.03 0.65 -1.41
N ARG A 75 11.61 -0.38 -0.67
CA ARG A 75 12.50 -1.18 0.17
C ARG A 75 13.58 -1.88 -0.65
N ASN A 76 13.23 -2.47 -1.79
CA ASN A 76 14.18 -3.17 -2.65
C ASN A 76 15.24 -2.20 -3.22
N ILE A 77 14.82 -1.01 -3.63
CA ILE A 77 15.74 0.05 -4.11
C ILE A 77 16.72 0.44 -3.00
N LEU A 78 16.24 0.67 -1.78
CA LEU A 78 17.11 1.02 -0.65
C LEU A 78 18.12 -0.10 -0.35
N GLN A 79 17.69 -1.36 -0.36
CA GLN A 79 18.57 -2.50 -0.16
C GLN A 79 19.61 -2.64 -1.26
N SER A 80 19.25 -2.42 -2.53
CA SER A 80 20.23 -2.45 -3.63
C SER A 80 21.22 -1.30 -3.54
N MET A 81 20.77 -0.09 -3.16
CA MET A 81 21.65 1.07 -2.98
C MET A 81 22.67 0.86 -1.86
N GLU A 82 22.28 0.23 -0.75
CA GLU A 82 23.20 -0.09 0.34
C GLU A 82 24.29 -1.06 -0.12
N LYS A 83 23.91 -2.09 -0.88
CA LYS A 83 24.85 -3.05 -1.48
C LYS A 83 25.78 -2.40 -2.51
N GLU A 84 25.25 -1.54 -3.38
CA GLU A 84 26.07 -0.79 -4.35
C GLU A 84 27.06 0.13 -3.64
N LYS A 85 26.63 0.83 -2.59
CA LYS A 85 27.49 1.67 -1.77
C LYS A 85 28.62 0.87 -1.13
N GLU A 86 28.33 -0.29 -0.56
CA GLU A 86 29.34 -1.17 0.04
C GLU A 86 30.34 -1.67 -1.02
N ASN A 87 29.86 -2.13 -2.18
CA ASN A 87 30.71 -2.55 -3.28
C ASN A 87 31.63 -1.42 -3.76
N HIS A 88 31.09 -0.21 -3.93
CA HIS A 88 31.88 0.96 -4.32
C HIS A 88 32.93 1.31 -3.27
N HIS A 89 32.59 1.22 -1.98
CA HIS A 89 33.56 1.44 -0.91
C HIS A 89 34.72 0.44 -0.98
N GLN A 90 34.42 -0.85 -1.13
CA GLN A 90 35.44 -1.90 -1.27
C GLN A 90 36.31 -1.69 -2.51
N GLN A 91 35.72 -1.34 -3.65
CA GLN A 91 36.45 -1.03 -4.89
C GLN A 91 37.41 0.15 -4.71
N LEU A 92 36.94 1.24 -4.10
CA LEU A 92 37.77 2.41 -3.82
C LEU A 92 38.93 2.08 -2.86
N GLN A 93 38.65 1.28 -1.82
CA GLN A 93 39.68 0.87 -0.86
C GLN A 93 40.75 -0.04 -1.49
N ALA A 94 40.36 -0.94 -2.39
CA ALA A 94 41.29 -1.74 -3.17
C ALA A 94 42.18 -0.85 -4.06
N LEU A 95 41.60 0.13 -4.75
CA LEU A 95 42.34 1.07 -5.60
C LEU A 95 43.30 1.94 -4.79
N ILE A 96 42.89 2.44 -3.62
CA ILE A 96 43.76 3.18 -2.70
C ILE A 96 44.95 2.32 -2.27
N THR A 97 44.70 1.05 -1.96
CA THR A 97 45.75 0.11 -1.54
C THR A 97 46.75 -0.13 -2.67
N GLU A 98 46.27 -0.39 -3.88
CA GLU A 98 47.09 -0.58 -5.08
C GLU A 98 47.98 0.65 -5.34
N LYS A 99 47.39 1.85 -5.34
CA LYS A 99 48.12 3.10 -5.58
C LYS A 99 49.13 3.41 -4.48
N SER A 100 48.81 3.09 -3.23
CA SER A 100 49.74 3.26 -2.10
C SER A 100 50.95 2.33 -2.22
N MET A 101 50.74 1.07 -2.64
CA MET A 101 51.83 0.12 -2.89
C MET A 101 52.70 0.56 -4.07
N GLU A 102 52.09 1.03 -5.15
CA GLU A 102 52.81 1.56 -6.32
C GLU A 102 53.69 2.75 -5.94
N LEU A 103 53.16 3.67 -5.14
CA LEU A 103 53.88 4.85 -4.65
C LEU A 103 55.06 4.46 -3.75
N GLU A 104 54.89 3.49 -2.86
CA GLU A 104 55.99 3.01 -2.01
C GLU A 104 57.10 2.35 -2.83
N ARG A 105 56.74 1.54 -3.82
CA ARG A 105 57.70 0.96 -4.76
C ARG A 105 58.51 2.04 -5.49
N LEU A 106 57.84 3.09 -5.98
CA LEU A 106 58.50 4.19 -6.68
C LEU A 106 59.45 4.98 -5.76
N LYS A 107 59.09 5.20 -4.49
CA LYS A 107 59.98 5.84 -3.51
C LYS A 107 61.26 5.04 -3.28
N ILE A 108 61.14 3.71 -3.13
CA ILE A 108 62.29 2.82 -2.96
C ILE A 108 63.20 2.91 -4.19
N GLN A 109 62.61 2.87 -5.40
CA GLN A 109 63.37 2.97 -6.65
C GLN A 109 64.09 4.32 -6.77
N LEU A 110 63.42 5.43 -6.43
CA LEU A 110 64.03 6.76 -6.43
C LEU A 110 65.23 6.83 -5.49
N THR A 111 65.08 6.33 -4.26
CA THR A 111 66.15 6.32 -3.26
C THR A 111 67.36 5.51 -3.74
N SER A 112 67.13 4.37 -4.39
CA SER A 112 68.18 3.53 -4.98
C SER A 112 68.93 4.24 -6.11
N LEU A 113 68.21 4.95 -6.98
CA LEU A 113 68.80 5.72 -8.07
C LEU A 113 69.63 6.89 -7.54
N GLN A 114 69.14 7.62 -6.54
CA GLN A 114 69.89 8.71 -5.90
C GLN A 114 71.20 8.22 -5.26
N LYS A 115 71.17 7.03 -4.64
CA LYS A 115 72.38 6.40 -4.09
C LYS A 115 73.39 6.06 -5.20
N THR A 116 72.91 5.50 -6.31
CA THR A 116 73.74 5.18 -7.47
C THR A 116 74.34 6.44 -8.11
N GLU A 117 73.54 7.50 -8.25
CA GLU A 117 73.98 8.79 -8.77
C GLU A 117 75.09 9.41 -7.90
N MET A 118 74.92 9.36 -6.57
CA MET A 118 75.93 9.84 -5.62
C MET A 118 77.24 9.04 -5.74
N GLU A 119 77.16 7.70 -5.78
CA GLU A 119 78.32 6.82 -5.99
C GLU A 119 79.05 7.11 -7.32
N GLN A 120 78.30 7.38 -8.39
CA GLN A 120 78.85 7.78 -9.69
C GLN A 120 79.54 9.14 -9.64
N MET A 121 78.97 10.12 -8.95
CA MET A 121 79.59 11.44 -8.79
C MET A 121 80.87 11.38 -7.97
N ASP A 122 80.90 10.57 -6.90
CA ASP A 122 82.10 10.34 -6.12
C ASP A 122 83.21 9.70 -6.97
N LEU A 123 82.86 8.72 -7.82
CA LEU A 123 83.80 8.10 -8.75
C LEU A 123 84.33 9.10 -9.79
N ILE A 124 83.45 9.92 -10.39
CA ILE A 124 83.85 10.96 -11.34
C ILE A 124 84.83 11.92 -10.66
N ASN A 125 84.50 12.42 -9.47
CA ASN A 125 85.36 13.33 -8.71
C ASN A 125 86.75 12.72 -8.46
N GLN A 126 86.81 11.44 -8.09
CA GLN A 126 88.08 10.73 -7.92
C GLN A 126 88.90 10.63 -9.21
N LEU A 127 88.24 10.39 -10.35
CA LEU A 127 88.89 10.27 -11.65
C LEU A 127 89.34 11.62 -12.23
N THR A 128 88.66 12.73 -11.90
CA THR A 128 89.01 14.08 -12.37
C THR A 128 90.00 14.82 -11.46
N HIS A 129 90.25 14.34 -10.25
CA HIS A 129 91.23 14.94 -9.31
C HIS A 129 92.62 14.27 -9.32
N TYR A 130 92.89 13.44 -10.33
CA TYR A 130 94.24 13.05 -10.77
C TYR A 130 94.63 13.83 -12.03
#